data_AF-A0A7L7KZR4-F1
#
_entry.id   AF-A0A7L7KZR4-F1
#
_cell.length_a   1.000
_cell.length_b   1.000
_cell.length_c   1.000
_cell.angle_alpha   90.00
_cell.angle_beta   90.00
_cell.angle_gamma   90.00
#
_symmetry.space_group_name_H-M   'P 1'
#
loop_
_entity.id
_entity.type
_entity.pdbx_description
1 polymer ?
#
loop_
_entity_poly.entity_id
_entity_poly.type
_entity_poly.pdbx_seq_one_letter_code
_entity_poly.pdbx_strand_id
1 'polypeptide(L)'
;MKNNKLFDLIDASYNENLSDQPVEYKKCLLESAKELAKGKNEIQICVKIYKSYHDNFMVPMTLPRKNRMLYQYIKDRLNDPTQKELRDLNIGYGLSATHFTFGPLN
;
A
#
# COMPACT_ATOMS: atom_id res chain seq x y z
N MET A 1 6.09 -19.69 -7.71
CA MET A 1 5.69 -18.53 -6.87
C MET A 1 4.28 -18.15 -7.28
N LYS A 2 3.35 -17.95 -6.35
CA LYS A 2 2.02 -17.43 -6.71
C LYS A 2 2.23 -16.04 -7.34
N ASN A 3 1.85 -15.88 -8.61
CA ASN A 3 1.83 -14.59 -9.32
C ASN A 3 0.98 -13.61 -8.52
N ASN A 4 1.62 -12.84 -7.65
CA ASN A 4 0.93 -11.90 -6.79
C ASN A 4 1.06 -10.55 -7.48
N LYS A 5 -0.02 -10.10 -8.13
CA LYS A 5 -0.07 -8.83 -8.89
C LYS A 5 0.54 -7.66 -8.12
N LEU A 6 0.33 -7.61 -6.81
CA LEU A 6 0.94 -6.61 -5.93
C LEU A 6 2.47 -6.70 -5.88
N PHE A 7 3.05 -7.90 -5.82
CA PHE A 7 4.50 -8.08 -5.82
C PHE A 7 5.12 -7.54 -7.11
N ASP A 8 4.53 -7.87 -8.26
CA ASP A 8 5.01 -7.39 -9.56
C ASP A 8 4.94 -5.86 -9.66
N LEU A 9 3.87 -5.25 -9.13
CA LEU A 9 3.73 -3.80 -9.06
C LEU A 9 4.78 -3.15 -8.14
N ILE A 10 5.08 -3.76 -7.00
CA ILE A 10 6.10 -3.27 -6.07
C ILE A 10 7.49 -3.38 -6.70
N ASP A 11 7.83 -4.53 -7.29
CA ASP A 11 9.12 -4.73 -7.95
C ASP A 11 9.30 -3.73 -9.11
N ALA A 12 8.27 -3.58 -9.95
CA ALA A 12 8.25 -2.62 -11.03
C ALA A 12 8.46 -1.18 -10.54
N SER A 13 7.84 -0.81 -9.40
CA SER A 13 7.92 0.52 -8.79
C SER A 13 9.29 0.77 -8.13
N TYR A 14 9.87 -0.25 -7.49
CA TYR A 14 11.19 -0.16 -6.84
C TYR A 14 12.32 0.09 -7.85
N ASN A 15 12.16 -0.46 -9.05
CA ASN A 15 13.11 -0.34 -10.15
C ASN A 15 12.97 0.97 -10.95
N GLU A 16 12.00 1.85 -10.63
CA GLU A 16 11.96 3.20 -11.22
C GLU A 16 12.99 4.14 -10.58
N ASN A 17 13.29 5.23 -11.30
CA ASN A 17 14.04 6.32 -10.72
C ASN A 17 13.19 6.99 -9.62
N LEU A 18 13.65 6.86 -8.38
CA LEU A 18 13.02 7.41 -7.18
C LEU A 18 13.95 8.42 -6.48
N SER A 19 14.95 8.98 -7.18
CA SER A 19 15.90 9.92 -6.58
C SER A 19 15.23 11.18 -6.02
N ASP A 20 14.10 11.60 -6.59
CA ASP A 20 13.33 12.76 -6.14
C ASP A 20 12.28 12.41 -5.07
N GLN A 21 12.31 11.17 -4.56
CA GLN A 21 11.36 10.66 -3.57
C GLN A 21 12.07 10.31 -2.25
N PRO A 22 11.36 10.31 -1.12
CA PRO A 22 11.94 9.99 0.19
C PRO A 22 12.58 8.60 0.23
N VAL A 23 13.75 8.49 0.86
CA VAL A 23 14.54 7.25 0.93
C VAL A 23 13.76 6.16 1.70
N GLU A 24 12.99 6.59 2.69
CA GLU A 24 12.08 5.80 3.52
C GLU A 24 11.06 5.05 2.67
N TYR A 25 10.52 5.70 1.63
CA TYR A 25 9.57 5.07 0.72
C TYR A 25 10.22 3.92 -0.06
N LYS A 26 11.43 4.12 -0.60
CA LYS A 26 12.15 3.06 -1.31
C LYS A 26 12.48 1.88 -0.39
N LYS A 27 12.84 2.15 0.88
CA LYS A 27 13.00 1.11 1.91
C LYS A 27 11.69 0.37 2.19
N CYS A 28 10.58 1.10 2.30
CA CYS A 28 9.25 0.55 2.51
C CYS A 28 8.84 -0.43 1.39
N LEU A 29 9.09 -0.08 0.12
CA LEU A 29 8.83 -0.96 -1.02
C LEU A 29 9.62 -2.27 -0.93
N LEU A 30 10.93 -2.20 -0.66
CA LEU A 30 11.77 -3.38 -0.53
C LEU A 30 11.33 -4.29 0.62
N GLU A 31 10.99 -3.70 1.77
CA GLU A 31 10.50 -4.44 2.93
C GLU A 31 9.15 -5.09 2.64
N SER A 32 8.25 -4.38 1.98
CA SER A 32 6.92 -4.87 1.58
C SER A 32 7.02 -6.05 0.61
N ALA A 33 7.93 -5.99 -0.37
CA ALA A 33 8.20 -7.12 -1.26
C ALA A 33 8.69 -8.36 -0.50
N LYS A 34 9.61 -8.18 0.46
CA LYS A 34 10.10 -9.27 1.33
C LYS A 34 8.99 -9.87 2.19
N GLU A 35 8.13 -9.03 2.76
CA GLU A 35 7.01 -9.50 3.59
C GLU A 35 5.97 -10.25 2.75
N LEU A 36 5.66 -9.79 1.53
CA LEU A 36 4.80 -10.52 0.59
C LEU A 36 5.39 -11.88 0.22
N ALA A 37 6.69 -11.94 -0.05
CA ALA A 37 7.38 -13.19 -0.36
C ALA A 37 7.32 -14.20 0.79
N LYS A 38 7.25 -13.72 2.04
CA LYS A 38 7.06 -14.54 3.25
C LYS A 38 5.60 -14.95 3.49
N GLY A 39 4.67 -14.57 2.61
CA GLY A 39 3.25 -14.91 2.72
C GLY A 39 2.44 -14.00 3.63
N LYS A 40 2.93 -12.78 3.93
CA LYS A 40 2.15 -11.79 4.67
C LYS A 40 0.92 -11.36 3.85
N ASN A 41 -0.15 -11.01 4.56
CA ASN A 41 -1.43 -10.67 3.95
C ASN A 41 -1.29 -9.42 3.05
N GLU A 42 -1.82 -9.52 1.82
CA GLU A 42 -1.79 -8.46 0.82
C GLU A 42 -2.39 -7.14 1.31
N ILE A 43 -3.52 -7.17 2.02
CA ILE A 43 -4.18 -5.94 2.50
C ILE A 43 -3.31 -5.20 3.51
N GLN A 44 -2.59 -5.91 4.37
CA GLN A 44 -1.68 -5.30 5.35
C GLN A 44 -0.51 -4.61 4.66
N ILE A 45 -0.04 -5.18 3.55
CA ILE A 45 1.03 -4.58 2.73
C ILE A 45 0.51 -3.34 2.00
N CYS A 46 -0.71 -3.40 1.44
CA CYS A 46 -1.37 -2.23 0.87
C CYS A 46 -1.49 -1.10 1.90
N VAL A 47 -1.95 -1.39 3.12
CA VAL A 47 -2.04 -0.39 4.21
C VAL A 47 -0.66 0.17 4.57
N LYS A 48 0.36 -0.68 4.69
CA LYS A 48 1.74 -0.27 5.02
C LYS A 48 2.31 0.71 3.98
N ILE A 49 2.19 0.38 2.70
CA ILE A 49 2.66 1.23 1.61
C ILE A 49 1.80 2.51 1.53
N TYR A 50 0.48 2.39 1.70
CA TYR A 50 -0.41 3.55 1.70
C TYR A 50 -0.05 4.55 2.79
N LYS A 51 0.20 4.05 4.01
CA LYS A 51 0.68 4.86 5.13
C LYS A 51 2.04 5.52 4.81
N SER A 52 2.95 4.80 4.16
CA SER A 52 4.24 5.37 3.74
C SER A 52 4.07 6.57 2.79
N TYR A 53 3.09 6.56 1.87
CA TYR A 53 2.81 7.75 1.05
C TYR A 53 2.41 8.96 1.91
N HIS A 54 1.53 8.75 2.91
CA HIS A 54 1.03 9.81 3.79
C HIS A 54 2.11 10.33 4.75
N ASP A 55 2.82 9.44 5.43
CA ASP A 55 3.86 9.79 6.41
C ASP A 55 5.01 10.57 5.76
N ASN A 56 5.24 10.34 4.46
CA ASN A 56 6.28 11.02 3.67
C ASN A 56 5.74 12.16 2.81
N PHE A 57 4.48 12.58 3.00
CA PHE A 57 3.82 13.67 2.27
C PHE A 57 3.92 13.55 0.74
N MET A 58 3.91 12.31 0.24
CA MET A 58 4.10 12.02 -1.17
C MET A 58 2.83 12.38 -1.95
N VAL A 59 2.99 13.16 -3.02
CA VAL A 59 1.89 13.53 -3.90
C VAL A 59 1.80 12.50 -5.04
N PRO A 60 0.67 11.78 -5.22
CA PRO A 60 0.57 10.73 -6.24
C PRO A 60 0.85 11.23 -7.67
N MET A 61 0.53 12.49 -7.96
CA MET A 61 0.77 13.09 -9.28
C MET A 61 2.25 13.29 -9.62
N THR A 62 3.14 13.38 -8.60
CA THR A 62 4.59 13.55 -8.80
C THR A 62 5.31 12.21 -8.92
N LEU A 63 4.62 11.10 -8.68
CA LEU A 63 5.19 9.77 -8.79
C LEU A 63 5.45 9.40 -10.27
N PRO A 64 6.54 8.66 -10.54
CA PRO A 64 6.75 8.06 -11.85
C PRO A 64 5.65 7.03 -12.18
N ARG A 65 5.60 6.59 -13.44
CA ARG A 65 4.43 5.89 -13.99
C ARG A 65 4.10 4.58 -13.25
N LYS A 66 5.08 3.72 -12.98
CA LYS A 66 4.82 2.43 -12.31
C LYS A 66 4.43 2.65 -10.84
N ASN A 67 5.04 3.62 -10.17
CA ASN A 67 4.64 4.02 -8.82
C ASN A 67 3.21 4.56 -8.77
N ARG A 68 2.76 5.33 -9.78
CA ARG A 68 1.36 5.73 -9.89
C ARG A 68 0.42 4.54 -10.07
N MET A 69 0.80 3.56 -10.88
CA MET A 69 0.02 2.32 -11.04
C MET A 69 -0.09 1.54 -9.73
N LEU A 70 1.00 1.46 -8.96
CA LEU A 70 1.00 0.86 -7.63
C LEU A 70 0.10 1.63 -6.66
N TYR A 71 0.20 2.96 -6.63
CA TYR A 71 -0.67 3.80 -5.81
C TYR A 71 -2.15 3.58 -6.15
N GLN A 72 -2.50 3.59 -7.43
CA GLN A 72 -3.87 3.37 -7.88
C GLN A 72 -4.38 1.98 -7.46
N TYR A 73 -3.58 0.93 -7.68
CA TYR A 73 -3.93 -0.42 -7.26
C TYR A 73 -4.20 -0.52 -5.76
N ILE A 74 -3.32 0.08 -4.95
CA ILE A 74 -3.46 0.10 -3.49
C ILE A 74 -4.73 0.84 -3.09
N LYS A 75 -4.96 2.03 -3.66
CA LYS A 75 -6.15 2.83 -3.38
C LYS A 75 -7.43 2.07 -3.71
N ASP A 76 -7.47 1.40 -4.87
CA ASP A 76 -8.64 0.62 -5.29
C ASP A 76 -8.88 -0.58 -4.36
N ARG A 77 -7.83 -1.30 -3.94
CA ARG A 77 -7.95 -2.40 -2.98
C ARG A 77 -8.37 -1.96 -1.58
N LEU A 78 -7.98 -0.77 -1.15
CA LEU A 78 -8.36 -0.22 0.15
C LEU A 78 -9.76 0.42 0.16
N ASN A 79 -10.29 0.81 -1.01
CA ASN A 79 -11.66 1.31 -1.13
C ASN A 79 -12.71 0.19 -1.12
N ASP A 80 -12.34 -1.03 -1.53
CA ASP A 80 -13.22 -2.21 -1.51
C ASP A 80 -12.61 -3.38 -0.72
N PRO A 81 -12.44 -3.24 0.61
CA PRO A 81 -11.97 -4.32 1.47
C PRO A 81 -13.13 -5.25 1.83
N THR A 82 -12.85 -6.55 1.90
CA THR A 82 -13.84 -7.53 2.39
C THR A 82 -14.09 -7.35 3.89
N GLN A 83 -15.26 -7.77 4.38
CA GLN A 83 -15.60 -7.71 5.81
C GLN A 83 -14.60 -8.45 6.71
N LYS A 84 -14.00 -9.54 6.21
CA LYS A 84 -12.95 -10.27 6.91
C LYS A 84 -11.68 -9.43 7.03
N GLU A 85 -11.26 -8.78 5.94
CA GLU A 85 -10.09 -7.90 5.93
C GLU A 85 -10.28 -6.69 6.84
N LEU A 86 -11.47 -6.06 6.84
CA LEU A 86 -11.81 -4.98 7.76
C LEU A 86 -11.69 -5.41 9.22
N ARG A 87 -12.19 -6.61 9.55
CA ARG A 87 -12.06 -7.17 10.91
C ARG A 87 -10.61 -7.43 11.28
N ASP A 88 -9.84 -8.07 10.40
CA ASP A 88 -8.43 -8.37 10.63
C ASP A 88 -7.59 -7.08 10.78
N LEU A 89 -7.92 -6.03 10.03
CA LEU A 89 -7.32 -4.69 10.15
C LEU A 89 -7.69 -4.01 11.48
N ASN A 90 -8.96 -4.06 11.88
CA ASN A 90 -9.42 -3.48 13.15
C ASN A 90 -8.75 -4.15 14.36
N ILE A 91 -8.60 -5.47 14.32
CA ILE A 91 -7.95 -6.24 15.40
C ILE A 91 -6.42 -6.04 15.36
N GLY A 92 -5.81 -6.05 14.18
CA GLY A 92 -4.35 -6.01 14.02
C GLY A 92 -3.72 -4.62 14.09
N TYR A 93 -4.46 -3.57 13.75
CA TYR A 93 -3.96 -2.18 13.68
C TYR A 93 -4.69 -1.21 14.61
N GLY A 94 -5.62 -1.69 15.45
CA GLY A 94 -6.36 -0.83 16.37
C GLY A 94 -7.24 0.21 15.69
N LEU A 95 -7.63 -0.02 14.42
CA LEU A 95 -8.46 0.87 13.61
C LEU A 95 -9.94 0.91 14.03
N SER A 96 -10.28 0.32 15.18
CA SER A 96 -11.61 0.23 15.81
C SER A 96 -12.35 1.57 16.01
N ALA A 97 -11.76 2.72 15.68
CA ALA A 97 -12.39 4.03 15.70
C ALA A 97 -12.34 4.80 14.36
N THR A 98 -12.02 4.14 13.25
CA THR A 98 -12.09 4.78 11.90
C THR A 98 -13.31 4.36 11.09
N HIS A 99 -14.29 3.69 11.71
CA HIS A 99 -15.63 3.53 11.11
C HIS A 99 -16.46 4.83 11.11
N PHE A 100 -15.96 5.92 11.73
CA PHE A 100 -16.66 7.21 11.80
C PHE A 100 -15.96 8.38 11.10
N THR A 101 -14.70 8.25 10.66
CA THR A 101 -13.97 9.37 10.02
C THR A 101 -13.85 9.28 8.50
N PHE A 102 -14.13 8.13 7.89
CA PHE A 102 -14.34 8.01 6.45
C PHE A 102 -15.85 7.91 6.22
N GLY A 103 -16.52 9.06 6.14
CA GLY A 103 -17.94 9.15 5.76
C GLY A 103 -18.21 8.46 4.42
N PRO A 104 -19.49 8.21 4.08
CA PRO A 104 -19.82 7.55 2.82
C PRO A 104 -19.24 8.36 1.67
N LEU A 105 -18.42 7.71 0.84
CA LEU A 105 -18.00 8.25 -0.44
C LEU A 105 -19.24 8.32 -1.32
N ASN A 106 -19.90 9.48 -1.35
CA ASN A 106 -20.87 9.84 -2.39
C ASN A 106 -20.14 10.12 -3.71
#